data_AF-A0A9D4LL09-F1
#
_entry.id   AF-A0A9D4LL09-F1
#
_cell.length_a   1.000
_cell.length_b   1.000
_cell.length_c   1.000
_cell.angle_alpha   90.00
_cell.angle_beta   90.00
_cell.angle_gamma   90.00
#
_symmetry.space_group_name_H-M   'P 1'
#
loop_
_entity.id
_entity.type
_entity.pdbx_description
1 polymer ?
#
loop_
_entity_poly.entity_id
_entity_poly.type
_entity_poly.pdbx_seq_one_letter_code
_entity_poly.pdbx_strand_id
1 'polypeptide(L)' 'MLSGVKTNFYLIGLDPRASRADCESSKGRETETILDWALKAGMTFKIPYNTNRISW' A
#
# COMPACT_ATOMS: atom_id res chain seq x y z
N MET A 1 4.99 2.39 6.78
CA MET A 1 5.48 3.45 5.88
C MET A 1 6.19 2.76 4.72
N LEU A 2 5.59 2.71 3.52
CA LEU A 2 6.15 1.99 2.36
C LEU A 2 6.22 2.84 1.08
N SER A 3 5.33 3.81 0.89
CA SER A 3 5.25 4.64 -0.33
C SER A 3 5.70 6.10 -0.16
N GLY A 4 6.11 6.53 1.04
CA GLY A 4 6.53 7.91 1.30
C GLY A 4 5.40 8.96 1.25
N VAL A 5 4.15 8.55 0.97
CA VAL A 5 2.97 9.42 0.93
C VAL A 5 2.09 9.18 2.15
N LYS A 6 1.70 10.24 2.86
CA LYS A 6 0.73 10.15 3.97
C LYS A 6 -0.69 10.06 3.38
N THR A 7 -1.51 9.19 3.96
CA THR A 7 -2.89 8.94 3.49
C THR A 7 -3.91 8.91 4.64
N ASN A 8 -5.19 8.77 4.30
CA ASN A 8 -6.30 8.72 5.25
C ASN A 8 -6.31 7.42 6.07
N PHE A 9 -6.95 7.46 7.24
CA PHE A 9 -7.04 6.30 8.14
C PHE A 9 -7.75 5.12 7.46
N TYR A 10 -7.22 3.90 7.66
CA TYR A 10 -7.62 2.65 6.98
C TYR A 10 -7.41 2.58 5.46
N LEU A 11 -6.78 3.58 4.83
CA LEU A 11 -6.31 3.45 3.45
C LEU A 11 -4.86 2.96 3.42
N ILE A 12 -4.56 2.08 2.45
CA ILE A 12 -3.23 1.51 2.23
C ILE A 12 -2.89 1.68 0.75
N GLY A 13 -1.70 2.20 0.46
CA GLY A 13 -1.20 2.31 -0.92
C GLY A 13 -1.90 3.35 -1.79
N LEU A 14 -2.74 4.22 -1.21
CA LEU A 14 -3.47 5.27 -1.92
C LEU A 14 -3.09 6.65 -1.41
N ASP A 15 -3.20 7.67 -2.27
CA ASP A 15 -3.08 9.07 -1.85
C ASP A 15 -4.30 9.52 -0.99
N PRO A 16 -4.23 10.68 -0.29
CA PRO A 16 -5.29 11.12 0.62
C PRO A 16 -6.56 11.65 -0.08
N ARG A 17 -6.62 11.64 -1.42
CA ARG A 17 -7.84 11.99 -2.18
C ARG A 17 -8.78 10.79 -2.36
N ALA A 18 -8.32 9.58 -2.05
CA ALA A 18 -9.17 8.40 -1.98
C ALA A 18 -9.97 8.37 -0.67
N SER A 19 -11.14 7.72 -0.70
CA SER A 19 -12.08 7.61 0.40
C SER A 19 -12.20 6.16 0.87
N ARG A 20 -12.30 5.97 2.20
CA ARG A 20 -12.50 4.65 2.80
C ARG A 20 -13.84 4.06 2.36
N ALA A 21 -13.84 2.77 2.04
CA ALA A 21 -15.03 2.01 1.62
C ALA A 21 -15.66 2.51 0.30
N ASP A 22 -14.95 3.32 -0.48
CA ASP A 22 -15.35 3.74 -1.83
C ASP A 22 -14.33 3.24 -2.85
N CYS A 23 -14.70 2.17 -3.56
CA CYS A 23 -13.86 1.53 -4.57
C CYS A 23 -13.56 2.48 -5.75
N GLU A 24 -14.54 3.27 -6.18
CA GLU A 24 -14.38 4.16 -7.33
C GLU A 24 -13.40 5.29 -7.04
N SER A 25 -13.36 5.75 -5.78
CA SER A 25 -12.37 6.74 -5.34
C SER A 25 -10.92 6.23 -5.42
N SER A 26 -10.68 4.92 -5.45
CA SER A 26 -9.31 4.36 -5.43
C SER A 26 -8.59 4.43 -6.79
N LYS A 27 -9.33 4.40 -7.89
CA LYS A 27 -8.78 4.33 -9.25
C LYS A 27 -7.91 5.55 -9.56
N GLY A 28 -6.67 5.31 -9.99
CA GLY A 28 -5.73 6.35 -10.40
C GLY A 28 -5.08 7.12 -9.24
N ARG A 29 -5.24 6.64 -8.01
CA ARG A 29 -4.66 7.22 -6.79
C ARG A 29 -3.66 6.29 -6.10
N GLU A 30 -3.25 5.24 -6.80
CA GLU A 30 -2.27 4.27 -6.35
C GLU A 30 -0.90 4.96 -6.16
N THR A 31 -0.24 4.64 -5.06
CA THR A 31 1.10 5.14 -4.75
C THR A 31 2.11 4.01 -4.93
N GLU A 32 3.24 4.31 -5.55
CA GLU A 32 4.33 3.34 -5.65
C GLU A 32 5.04 3.19 -4.30
N THR A 33 5.31 1.96 -3.92
CA THR A 33 6.07 1.62 -2.73
C THR A 33 7.55 1.45 -3.06
N ILE A 34 8.42 1.57 -2.05
CA ILE A 34 9.85 1.25 -2.20
C ILE A 34 10.11 -0.18 -2.70
N LEU A 35 9.16 -1.09 -2.46
CA LEU A 35 9.21 -2.46 -2.96
C LEU A 35 9.00 -2.51 -4.48
N ASP A 36 8.09 -1.70 -5.02
CA ASP A 36 7.88 -1.58 -6.47
C ASP A 36 9.14 -1.06 -7.16
N TRP A 37 9.80 -0.06 -6.57
CA TRP A 37 11.09 0.44 -7.04
C TRP A 37 12.17 -0.65 -7.01
N ALA A 38 12.24 -1.45 -5.95
CA ALA A 38 13.19 -2.56 -5.84
C ALA A 38 12.95 -3.64 -6.90
N LEU A 39 11.70 -4.03 -7.16
CA LEU A 39 11.36 -4.99 -8.22
C LEU A 39 11.75 -4.46 -9.59
N LYS A 40 11.44 -3.18 -9.88
CA LYS A 40 11.82 -2.52 -11.14
C LYS A 40 13.33 -2.46 -11.33
N ALA A 41 14.10 -2.37 -10.25
CA ALA A 41 15.55 -2.42 -10.25
C ALA A 41 16.14 -3.85 -10.34
N GLY A 42 15.30 -4.88 -10.46
CA GLY A 42 15.74 -6.28 -10.56
C GLY A 42 16.15 -6.90 -9.22
N MET A 43 15.75 -6.30 -8.10
CA MET A 43 16.04 -6.82 -6.77
C MET A 43 14.94 -7.77 -6.29
N THR A 44 15.34 -8.80 -5.55
CA THR A 44 14.42 -9.72 -4.87
C THR A 44 14.37 -9.39 -3.38
N PHE A 45 13.18 -9.40 -2.78
CA PHE A 45 12.99 -9.22 -1.34
C PHE A 45 11.98 -10.21 -0.77
N LYS A 46 11.99 -10.36 0.56
CA LYS A 46 11.04 -11.19 1.31
C LYS A 46 10.39 -10.35 2.41
N ILE A 47 9.07 -10.39 2.50
CA ILE A 47 8.32 -9.75 3.59
C ILE A 47 8.17 -10.77 4.73
N PRO A 48 8.84 -10.61 5.87
CA PRO A 48 8.56 -11.44 7.04
C PRO A 48 7.22 -11.02 7.63
N TYR A 49 6.29 -11.97 7.79
CA TYR A 49 5.01 -11.72 8.44
C TYR A 49 4.81 -12.74 9.57
N ASN A 50 4.33 -12.27 10.72
CA ASN A 50 3.84 -13.10 11.81
C ASN A 50 2.44 -12.61 12.16
N THR A 51 1.44 -13.35 11.72
CA THR A 51 0.03 -12.97 11.84
C THR A 51 -0.69 -13.88 12.82
N ASN A 52 -0.45 -13.69 14.12
CA ASN A 52 -1.17 -14.39 15.21
C ASN A 52 -2.61 -13.87 15.44
N ARG A 53 -3.16 -13.06 14.54
CA ARG A 53 -4.55 -12.59 14.57
C ARG A 53 -5.00 -12.21 13.16
N ILE A 54 -5.59 -13.15 12.43
CA ILE A 54 -6.55 -12.82 11.37
C ILE A 54 -7.65 -13.89 11.45
N SER A 55 -8.56 -13.74 12.41
CA SER A 55 -9.85 -14.43 12.42
C SER A 55 -10.88 -13.43 11.88
N TRP A 56 -11.46 -13.74 10.74
CA TRP A 56 -12.69 -13.14 10.24
C TRP A 56 -13.88 -13.93 10.74
#